data_AF-A0A2V7VVP2-F1
#
_entry.id   AF-A0A2V7VVP2-F1
#
_cell.length_a   1.000
_cell.length_b   1.000
_cell.length_c   1.000
_cell.angle_alpha   90.00
_cell.angle_beta   90.00
_cell.angle_gamma   90.00
#
_symmetry.space_group_name_H-M   'P 1'
#
loop_
_entity.id
_entity.type
_entity.pdbx_description
1 polymer ?
#
loop_
_entity_poly.entity_id
_entity_poly.type
_entity_poly.pdbx_seq_one_letter_code
_entity_poly.pdbx_strand_id
1 'polypeptide(L)'
;MAITEAKQDALAYIKEGQLDEASFQQFCNSFSVSALTIKYCIDLAIPQVSVEVYLFGARIGGGVINPSNPSITIGGSVAGFKAEVKLTADFTKNQVTYNITLCAPIVGCKNYSGVLFSW
;
A
#
# COMPACT_ATOMS: atom_id res chain seq x y z
N MET A 1 -42.42 -3.24 39.56
CA MET A 1 -42.81 -3.54 38.18
C MET A 1 -41.64 -3.18 37.28
N ALA A 2 -41.30 -4.07 36.34
CA ALA A 2 -40.16 -4.07 35.42
C ALA A 2 -38.76 -4.28 36.04
N ILE A 3 -38.36 -5.56 36.04
CA ILE A 3 -36.98 -6.05 36.01
C ILE A 3 -36.66 -6.23 34.53
N THR A 4 -35.63 -5.60 33.96
CA THR A 4 -35.08 -6.03 32.66
C THR A 4 -33.58 -5.71 32.55
N GLU A 5 -32.80 -6.76 32.79
CA GLU A 5 -31.56 -7.16 32.10
C GLU A 5 -30.27 -6.32 32.24
N ALA A 6 -29.39 -6.83 33.10
CA ALA A 6 -27.94 -6.72 32.98
C ALA A 6 -27.41 -7.83 32.07
N LYS A 7 -26.60 -7.49 31.05
CA LYS A 7 -25.43 -8.26 30.54
C LYS A 7 -24.76 -7.44 29.44
N GLN A 8 -23.62 -6.79 29.72
CA GLN A 8 -22.29 -7.26 29.31
C GLN A 8 -22.24 -7.76 27.86
N ASP A 9 -21.80 -6.89 26.95
CA ASP A 9 -20.80 -7.19 25.93
C ASP A 9 -20.21 -5.85 25.47
N ALA A 10 -19.09 -5.41 26.02
CA ALA A 10 -17.75 -5.88 25.70
C ALA A 10 -17.12 -5.03 24.58
N LEU A 11 -15.94 -4.50 24.94
CA LEU A 11 -14.83 -4.16 24.04
C LEU A 11 -14.98 -2.84 23.31
N ALA A 12 -14.54 -1.75 23.95
CA ALA A 12 -13.16 -1.29 23.84
C ALA A 12 -13.14 -0.06 22.91
N TYR A 13 -13.08 1.15 23.46
CA TYR A 13 -11.79 1.70 23.88
C TYR A 13 -10.79 1.72 22.72
N ILE A 14 -11.00 2.66 21.79
CA ILE A 14 -9.91 3.29 21.06
C ILE A 14 -10.18 4.79 21.17
N LYS A 15 -9.92 5.38 22.34
CA LYS A 15 -8.68 6.13 22.62
C LYS A 15 -8.37 7.14 21.51
N GLU A 16 -8.96 8.32 21.65
CA GLU A 16 -8.23 9.55 21.36
C GLU A 16 -6.95 9.54 22.22
N GLY A 17 -5.79 9.42 21.59
CA GLY A 17 -4.48 9.50 22.25
C GLY A 17 -3.67 8.20 22.24
N GLN A 18 -3.03 7.91 21.11
CA GLN A 18 -1.66 7.37 21.07
C GLN A 18 -0.96 7.94 19.82
N LEU A 19 -0.54 9.22 19.90
CA LEU A 19 0.69 9.60 19.22
C LEU A 19 1.80 8.93 20.02
N ASP A 20 2.02 7.66 19.72
CA ASP A 20 3.19 6.91 20.12
C ASP A 20 4.42 7.67 19.61
N GLU A 21 5.52 7.74 20.33
CA GLU A 21 6.78 8.29 19.80
C GLU A 21 7.30 7.50 18.57
N ALA A 22 6.70 6.34 18.27
CA ALA A 22 6.85 5.62 16.99
C ALA A 22 6.13 6.26 15.79
N SER A 23 5.23 7.24 16.01
CA SER A 23 4.39 7.87 14.98
C SER A 23 5.16 8.79 14.04
N PHE A 24 6.39 9.17 14.38
CA PHE A 24 7.26 9.97 13.51
C PHE A 24 8.17 9.12 12.60
N GLN A 25 8.21 7.81 12.83
CA GLN A 25 9.08 6.91 12.07
C GLN A 25 8.35 6.18 10.96
N GLN A 26 7.02 6.26 10.91
CA GLN A 26 6.23 5.64 9.85
C GLN A 26 5.40 6.65 9.06
N PHE A 27 5.55 6.64 7.74
CA PHE A 27 4.83 7.52 6.82
C PHE A 27 4.02 6.67 5.84
N CYS A 28 2.69 6.76 5.92
CA CYS A 28 1.79 6.06 5.00
C CYS A 28 1.15 7.03 4.02
N ASN A 29 1.16 6.67 2.74
CA ASN A 29 0.55 7.45 1.68
C ASN A 29 0.00 6.52 0.58
N SER A 30 -0.72 7.08 -0.38
CA SER A 30 -1.27 6.35 -1.52
C SER A 30 -1.09 7.13 -2.81
N PHE A 31 -0.75 6.42 -3.87
CA PHE A 31 -0.65 6.93 -5.21
C PHE A 31 -1.64 6.20 -6.12
N SER A 32 -2.41 6.94 -6.91
CA SER A 32 -3.37 6.36 -7.84
C SER A 32 -3.09 6.82 -9.27
N VAL A 33 -3.11 5.87 -10.20
CA VAL A 33 -3.02 6.13 -11.64
C VAL A 33 -4.08 5.30 -12.35
N SER A 34 -5.02 5.98 -13.02
CA SER A 34 -6.17 5.32 -13.66
C SER A 34 -6.92 4.42 -12.65
N ALA A 35 -7.17 3.16 -12.99
CA ALA A 35 -7.85 2.19 -12.13
C ALA A 35 -6.94 1.52 -11.08
N LEU A 36 -5.65 1.88 -11.02
CA LEU A 36 -4.68 1.29 -10.11
C LEU A 36 -4.39 2.21 -8.93
N THR A 37 -4.34 1.65 -7.74
CA THR A 37 -3.97 2.35 -6.51
C THR A 37 -2.86 1.58 -5.80
N ILE A 38 -1.79 2.27 -5.45
CA ILE A 38 -0.66 1.77 -4.67
C ILE A 38 -0.74 2.44 -3.31
N LYS A 39 -0.95 1.67 -2.25
CA LYS A 39 -0.80 2.13 -0.87
C LYS A 39 0.59 1.73 -0.41
N TYR A 40 1.30 2.63 0.25
CA TYR A 40 2.63 2.35 0.77
C TYR A 40 2.83 2.99 2.13
N CYS A 41 3.59 2.29 2.98
CA CYS A 41 4.02 2.78 4.29
C CYS A 41 5.53 2.60 4.40
N ILE A 42 6.23 3.68 4.69
CA ILE A 42 7.67 3.72 4.92
C ILE A 42 7.88 3.65 6.42
N ASP A 43 8.71 2.74 6.89
CA ASP A 43 9.19 2.70 8.25
C ASP A 43 10.69 3.09 8.22
N LEU A 44 11.05 4.11 8.99
CA LEU A 44 12.40 4.66 9.10
C LEU A 44 13.15 4.08 10.30
N ALA A 45 12.46 3.44 11.25
CA ALA A 45 13.09 2.73 12.37
C ALA A 45 13.80 1.48 11.86
N ILE A 46 13.13 0.79 10.95
CA ILE A 46 13.64 -0.35 10.21
C ILE A 46 13.46 0.04 8.74
N PRO A 47 14.52 0.24 7.93
CA PRO A 47 14.40 0.77 6.58
C PRO A 47 13.63 -0.21 5.69
N GLN A 48 12.31 -0.08 5.67
CA GLN A 48 11.40 -0.98 4.97
C GLN A 48 10.22 -0.19 4.43
N VAL A 49 9.75 -0.58 3.25
CA VAL A 49 8.56 -0.03 2.61
C VAL A 49 7.56 -1.15 2.40
N SER A 50 6.45 -1.11 3.11
CA SER A 50 5.33 -2.01 2.90
C SER A 50 4.44 -1.44 1.80
N VAL A 51 4.02 -2.29 0.85
CA VAL A 51 3.26 -1.89 -0.31
C VAL A 51 2.07 -2.82 -0.51
N GLU A 52 0.94 -2.23 -0.88
CA GLU A 52 -0.23 -2.93 -1.37
C GLU A 52 -0.72 -2.33 -2.67
N VAL A 53 -1.12 -3.17 -3.62
CA VAL A 53 -1.60 -2.75 -4.92
C VAL A 53 -3.03 -3.21 -5.11
N TYR A 54 -3.85 -2.29 -5.60
CA TYR A 54 -5.27 -2.48 -5.85
C TYR A 54 -5.58 -2.15 -7.32
N LEU A 55 -6.41 -2.96 -7.96
CA LEU A 55 -6.93 -2.74 -9.30
C LEU A 55 -8.46 -2.72 -9.22
N PHE A 56 -9.08 -1.61 -9.65
CA PHE A 56 -10.52 -1.36 -9.45
C PHE A 56 -10.99 -1.54 -8.00
N GLY A 57 -10.15 -1.15 -7.03
CA GLY A 57 -10.44 -1.29 -5.60
C GLY A 57 -10.24 -2.70 -5.03
N ALA A 58 -10.00 -3.72 -5.86
CA ALA A 58 -9.67 -5.07 -5.39
C ALA A 58 -8.16 -5.23 -5.22
N ARG A 59 -7.74 -5.75 -4.07
CA ARG A 59 -6.32 -6.00 -3.78
C ARG A 59 -5.79 -7.10 -4.71
N ILE A 60 -4.77 -6.78 -5.50
CA ILE A 60 -4.12 -7.74 -6.40
C ILE A 60 -2.82 -8.31 -5.81
N GLY A 61 -2.25 -7.66 -4.81
CA GLY A 61 -1.07 -8.15 -4.11
C GLY A 61 -0.41 -7.09 -3.24
N GLY A 62 0.74 -7.44 -2.69
CA GLY A 62 1.53 -6.58 -1.82
C GLY A 62 2.81 -7.27 -1.37
N GLY A 63 3.66 -6.52 -0.68
CA GLY A 63 4.86 -7.06 -0.06
C GLY A 63 5.73 -5.95 0.52
N VAL A 64 6.97 -6.30 0.87
CA VAL A 64 7.90 -5.41 1.57
C VAL A 64 9.17 -5.24 0.76
N ILE A 65 9.60 -3.99 0.62
CA ILE A 65 10.87 -3.61 0.01
C ILE A 65 11.82 -3.23 1.16
N ASN A 66 13.04 -3.75 1.16
CA ASN A 66 14.07 -3.45 2.14
C ASN A 66 15.46 -3.50 1.47
N PRO A 67 16.56 -3.08 2.13
CA PRO A 67 17.88 -3.07 1.51
C PRO A 67 18.35 -4.43 0.97
N SER A 68 17.88 -5.54 1.53
CA SER A 68 18.19 -6.90 1.03
C SER A 68 17.32 -7.30 -0.17
N ASN A 69 16.11 -6.76 -0.27
CA ASN A 69 15.15 -6.99 -1.35
C ASN A 69 14.62 -5.64 -1.86
N PRO A 70 15.42 -4.89 -2.64
CA PRO A 70 15.12 -3.51 -2.99
C PRO A 70 14.08 -3.37 -4.11
N SER A 71 13.61 -4.48 -4.69
CA SER A 71 12.59 -4.48 -5.73
C SER A 71 11.51 -5.50 -5.43
N ILE A 72 10.28 -5.16 -5.82
CA ILE A 72 9.14 -6.07 -5.81
C ILE A 72 8.34 -5.89 -7.09
N THR A 73 7.83 -7.00 -7.63
CA THR A 73 6.89 -7.00 -8.75
C THR A 73 5.59 -7.62 -8.29
N ILE A 74 4.50 -6.90 -8.48
CA ILE A 74 3.16 -7.29 -8.08
C ILE A 74 2.29 -7.31 -9.33
N GLY A 75 1.83 -8.50 -9.70
CA GLY A 75 0.97 -8.71 -10.86
C GLY A 75 -0.39 -9.27 -10.44
N GLY A 76 -1.44 -8.89 -11.17
CA GLY A 76 -2.75 -9.48 -10.98
C GLY A 76 -3.77 -9.02 -12.02
N SER A 77 -4.97 -9.57 -11.94
CA SER A 77 -6.04 -9.28 -12.89
C SER A 77 -7.41 -9.21 -12.24
N VAL A 78 -8.23 -8.28 -12.71
CA VAL A 78 -9.61 -8.07 -12.23
C VAL A 78 -10.49 -7.81 -13.44
N ALA A 79 -11.58 -8.56 -13.60
CA ALA A 79 -12.57 -8.39 -14.67
C ALA A 79 -11.95 -8.27 -16.09
N GLY A 80 -10.92 -9.06 -16.39
CA GLY A 80 -10.21 -9.06 -17.68
C GLY A 80 -9.14 -7.99 -17.84
N PHE A 81 -9.06 -7.01 -16.93
CA PHE A 81 -7.94 -6.09 -16.85
C PHE A 81 -6.77 -6.77 -16.16
N LYS A 82 -5.55 -6.49 -16.62
CA LYS A 82 -4.31 -6.96 -16.02
C LYS A 82 -3.47 -5.77 -15.60
N ALA A 83 -2.83 -5.90 -14.44
CA ALA A 83 -1.88 -4.92 -13.94
C ALA A 83 -0.60 -5.63 -13.52
N GLU A 84 0.53 -5.01 -13.84
CA GLU A 84 1.83 -5.36 -13.29
C GLU A 84 2.46 -4.08 -12.74
N VAL A 85 2.92 -4.13 -11.50
CA VAL A 85 3.53 -3.01 -10.80
C VAL A 85 4.88 -3.47 -10.30
N LYS A 86 5.94 -2.91 -10.85
CA LYS A 86 7.30 -3.07 -10.33
C LYS A 86 7.68 -1.81 -9.56
N LEU A 87 8.04 -1.99 -8.30
CA LEU A 87 8.61 -0.93 -7.47
C LEU A 87 10.07 -1.25 -7.18
N THR A 88 10.91 -0.23 -7.18
CA THR A 88 12.34 -0.37 -6.88
C THR A 88 12.80 0.79 -6.01
N ALA A 89 13.29 0.47 -4.82
CA ALA A 89 13.91 1.40 -3.90
C ALA A 89 15.42 1.50 -4.17
N ASP A 90 15.88 2.72 -4.38
CA ASP A 90 17.29 3.10 -4.35
C ASP A 90 17.57 3.74 -2.99
N PHE A 91 18.10 2.96 -2.05
CA PHE A 91 18.47 3.42 -0.71
C PHE A 91 19.71 4.33 -0.71
N THR A 92 20.44 4.45 -1.83
CA THR A 92 21.56 5.41 -1.93
C THR A 92 21.08 6.80 -2.32
N LYS A 93 19.97 6.88 -3.06
CA LYS A 93 19.31 8.13 -3.45
C LYS A 93 18.05 8.43 -2.63
N ASN A 94 17.75 7.59 -1.64
CA ASN A 94 16.51 7.62 -0.85
C ASN A 94 15.26 7.82 -1.72
N GLN A 95 15.09 6.96 -2.73
CA GLN A 95 14.03 7.12 -3.71
C GLN A 95 13.36 5.78 -4.02
N VAL A 96 12.03 5.78 -4.15
CA VAL A 96 11.30 4.67 -4.76
C VAL A 96 10.83 5.07 -6.15
N THR A 97 11.15 4.25 -7.14
CA THR A 97 10.66 4.35 -8.51
C THR A 97 9.60 3.29 -8.78
N TYR A 98 8.73 3.57 -9.74
CA TYR A 98 7.71 2.63 -10.19
C TYR A 98 7.75 2.44 -11.70
N ASN A 99 7.36 1.24 -12.12
CA ASN A 99 7.01 0.92 -13.50
C ASN A 99 5.72 0.10 -13.47
N ILE A 100 4.67 0.61 -14.10
CA ILE A 100 3.32 0.07 -14.06
C ILE A 100 2.88 -0.22 -15.48
N THR A 101 2.46 -1.46 -15.73
CA THR A 101 1.83 -1.89 -16.97
C THR A 101 0.36 -2.17 -16.69
N LEU A 102 -0.55 -1.48 -17.38
CA LEU A 102 -1.99 -1.71 -17.31
C LEU A 102 -2.51 -2.16 -18.67
N CYS A 103 -3.03 -3.37 -18.74
CA CYS A 103 -3.63 -3.93 -19.94
C CYS A 103 -5.14 -4.05 -19.76
N ALA A 104 -5.88 -3.52 -20.73
CA ALA A 104 -7.32 -3.66 -20.82
C ALA A 104 -7.69 -4.51 -22.05
N PRO A 105 -8.79 -5.29 -22.01
CA PRO A 105 -9.13 -6.25 -23.06
C PRO A 105 -9.24 -5.66 -24.47
N ILE A 106 -9.72 -4.42 -24.57
CA ILE A 106 -10.03 -3.78 -25.87
C ILE A 106 -9.03 -2.68 -26.23
N VAL A 107 -8.56 -1.91 -25.24
CA VAL A 107 -7.70 -0.73 -25.49
C VAL A 107 -6.20 -1.03 -25.41
N GLY A 108 -5.82 -2.29 -25.17
CA GLY A 108 -4.42 -2.72 -25.12
C GLY A 108 -3.72 -2.33 -23.82
N CYS A 109 -2.38 -2.31 -23.85
CA CYS A 109 -1.54 -2.04 -22.69
C CYS A 109 -1.00 -0.61 -22.69
N LYS A 110 -1.00 0.03 -21.51
CA LYS A 110 -0.36 1.31 -21.24
C LYS A 110 0.69 1.15 -20.15
N ASN A 111 1.82 1.82 -20.34
CA ASN A 111 2.93 1.81 -19.40
C ASN A 111 3.07 3.19 -18.74
N TYR A 112 3.34 3.20 -17.44
CA TYR A 112 3.61 4.38 -16.64
C TYR A 112 4.87 4.16 -15.85
N SER A 113 5.79 5.11 -15.86
CA SER A 113 7.01 5.03 -15.07
C SER A 113 7.36 6.38 -14.46
N GLY A 114 8.04 6.35 -13.33
CA GLY A 114 8.47 7.57 -12.66
C GLY A 114 8.97 7.32 -11.25
N VAL A 115 9.07 8.42 -10.51
CA VAL A 115 9.39 8.44 -9.09
C VAL A 115 8.09 8.40 -8.30
N LEU A 116 7.97 7.44 -7.39
CA LEU A 116 6.81 7.33 -6.50
C LEU A 116 6.93 8.36 -5.37
N PHE A 117 8.09 8.37 -4.69
CA PHE A 117 8.46 9.32 -3.66
C PHE A 117 9.98 9.28 -3.40
N SER A 118 10.47 10.27 -2.66
CA SER A 118 11.85 10.36 -2.14
C SER A 118 11.84 10.86 -0.71
N TRP A 119 12.87 10.53 0.09
CA TRP A 119 12.99 10.91 1.50
C TRP A 119 14.40 11.36 1.91
#